data_AF-A0A7W0RKK1-F1
#
_entry.id   AF-A0A7W0RKK1-F1
#
_cell.length_a   1.000
_cell.length_b   1.000
_cell.length_c   1.000
_cell.angle_alpha   90.00
_cell.angle_beta   90.00
_cell.angle_gamma   90.00
#
_symmetry.space_group_name_H-M   'P 1'
#
loop_
_entity.id
_entity.type
_entity.pdbx_description
1 polymer ?
#
loop_
_entity_poly.entity_id
_entity_poly.type
_entity_poly.pdbx_seq_one_letter_code
_entity_poly.pdbx_strand_id
1 'polypeptide(L)' 'MREACVRAHQVGLRPARPTVRVELEHFEGARCVHNYGHGGRGVTLSWGCAREAAALLTGEGPL' A
#
# COMPACT_ATOMS: atom_id res chain seq x y z
N MET A 1 -35.16 1.02 5.99
CA MET A 1 -34.12 2.01 6.37
C MET A 1 -34.72 3.41 6.15
N ARG A 2 -35.37 4.02 7.16
CA ARG A 2 -36.03 5.33 7.01
C ARG A 2 -35.67 6.37 8.08
N GLU A 3 -34.78 6.05 9.03
CA GLU A 3 -34.44 6.95 10.15
C GLU A 3 -32.95 6.88 10.56
N ALA A 4 -32.02 6.82 9.59
CA ALA A 4 -30.60 6.88 9.92
C ALA A 4 -30.16 8.33 10.15
N CYS A 5 -29.68 8.65 11.36
CA CYS A 5 -29.09 9.96 11.66
C CYS A 5 -27.64 10.04 11.14
N VAL A 6 -27.35 11.06 10.33
CA VAL A 6 -26.01 11.36 9.82
C VAL A 6 -25.10 11.73 11.00
N ARG A 7 -24.00 11.00 11.17
CA ARG A 7 -23.01 11.25 12.25
C ARG A 7 -21.95 12.25 11.84
N ALA A 8 -21.45 12.15 10.61
CA ALA A 8 -20.39 13.00 10.09
C ALA A 8 -20.28 12.87 8.56
N HIS A 9 -19.57 13.83 7.95
CA HIS A 9 -19.07 13.74 6.59
C HIS A 9 -17.56 13.52 6.62
N GLN A 10 -17.06 12.59 5.81
CA GLN A 10 -15.63 12.27 5.71
C GLN A 10 -15.20 12.24 4.25
N VAL A 11 -14.01 12.79 3.99
CA VAL A 11 -13.38 12.82 2.66
C VAL A 11 -11.94 12.36 2.76
N GLY A 12 -11.42 11.78 1.68
CA GLY A 12 -10.03 11.32 1.60
C GLY A 12 -9.56 11.19 0.16
N LEU A 13 -8.27 11.47 -0.06
CA LEU A 13 -7.61 11.30 -1.36
C LEU A 13 -7.03 9.89 -1.46
N ARG A 14 -7.29 9.21 -2.58
CA ARG A 14 -6.74 7.87 -2.83
C ARG A 14 -5.34 8.01 -3.44
N PRO A 15 -4.29 7.42 -2.84
CA PRO A 15 -2.93 7.48 -3.38
C PRO A 15 -2.78 6.46 -4.53
N ALA A 16 -3.37 6.75 -5.68
CA ALA A 16 -3.45 5.83 -6.81
C ALA A 16 -2.25 5.95 -7.76
N ARG A 17 -1.85 4.81 -8.32
CA ARG A 17 -1.00 4.69 -9.51
C ARG A 17 -1.64 3.71 -10.50
N PRO A 18 -1.22 3.69 -11.78
CA PRO A 18 -1.63 2.64 -12.72
C PRO A 18 -1.33 1.23 -12.19
N THR A 19 -0.20 1.07 -11.49
CA THR A 19 0.21 -0.15 -10.79
C THR A 19 0.71 0.16 -9.38
N VAL A 20 0.46 -0.73 -8.42
CA VAL A 20 1.11 -0.65 -7.10
C VAL A 20 2.61 -0.85 -7.30
N ARG A 21 3.44 -0.07 -6.60
CA ARG A 21 4.89 -0.23 -6.61
C ARG A 21 5.31 -0.94 -5.32
N VAL A 22 5.75 -2.19 -5.47
CA VAL A 22 6.46 -2.94 -4.43
C VAL A 22 7.80 -3.38 -5.00
N GLU A 23 8.85 -2.59 -4.78
CA GLU A 23 10.12 -2.72 -5.50
C GLU A 23 11.30 -2.29 -4.62
N LEU A 24 12.46 -2.91 -4.80
CA LEU A 24 13.72 -2.48 -4.20
C LEU A 24 14.50 -1.58 -5.16
N GLU A 25 14.94 -0.43 -4.68
CA GLU A 25 15.80 0.51 -5.40
C GLU A 25 17.05 0.81 -4.56
N HIS A 26 18.22 0.92 -5.21
CA HIS A 26 19.42 1.47 -4.58
C HIS A 26 19.45 2.97 -4.86
N PHE A 27 19.16 3.77 -3.85
CA PHE A 27 19.02 5.22 -3.96
C PHE A 27 19.97 5.90 -2.97
N GLU A 28 20.85 6.77 -3.48
CA GLU A 28 21.81 7.56 -2.67
C GLU A 28 22.62 6.73 -1.65
N GLY A 29 23.06 5.54 -2.06
CA GLY A 29 23.86 4.64 -1.22
C GLY A 29 23.04 3.84 -0.18
N ALA A 30 21.71 3.94 -0.21
CA ALA A 30 20.81 3.18 0.64
C ALA A 30 19.91 2.24 -0.17
N ARG A 31 19.44 1.17 0.49
CA ARG A 31 18.35 0.31 -0.02
C ARG A 31 17.00 0.95 0.33
N CYS A 32 16.20 1.26 -0.67
CA CYS A 32 14.87 1.83 -0.53
C CYS A 32 13.83 0.82 -1.03
N VAL A 33 12.96 0.34 -0.13
CA VAL A 33 11.83 -0.51 -0.51
C VAL A 33 10.60 0.36 -0.68
N HIS A 34 10.12 0.44 -1.92
CA HIS A 34 8.90 1.14 -2.27
C HIS A 34 7.69 0.27 -1.92
N ASN A 35 6.65 0.87 -1.34
CA ASN A 35 5.38 0.21 -1.06
C ASN A 35 4.23 1.24 -1.13
N TYR A 36 3.85 1.68 -2.33
CA TYR A 36 2.87 2.75 -2.54
C TYR A 36 2.05 2.61 -3.83
N GLY A 37 1.03 3.46 -4.00
CA GLY A 37 0.19 3.47 -5.20
C GLY A 37 -1.09 2.61 -5.11
N HIS A 38 -1.50 2.21 -3.90
CA HIS A 38 -2.61 1.29 -3.66
C HIS A 38 -4.02 1.82 -3.99
N GLY A 39 -4.16 3.13 -4.20
CA GLY A 39 -5.45 3.76 -4.46
C GLY A 39 -6.50 3.40 -3.40
N GLY A 40 -7.69 2.99 -3.84
CA GLY A 40 -8.80 2.60 -2.94
C GLY A 40 -8.71 1.17 -2.41
N ARG A 41 -7.70 0.39 -2.80
CA ARG A 41 -7.58 -1.05 -2.49
C ARG A 41 -6.50 -1.34 -1.44
N GLY A 42 -5.92 -0.32 -0.82
CA GLY A 42 -4.82 -0.47 0.15
C GLY A 42 -5.14 -1.42 1.30
N VAL A 43 -6.36 -1.39 1.82
CA VAL A 43 -6.77 -2.33 2.90
C VAL A 43 -6.81 -3.77 2.41
N THR A 44 -7.46 -4.04 1.27
CA THR A 44 -7.56 -5.37 0.67
C THR A 44 -6.19 -5.97 0.34
N LEU A 45 -5.24 -5.14 -0.12
CA LEU A 45 -3.91 -5.59 -0.57
C LEU A 45 -2.85 -5.61 0.55
N SER A 46 -3.13 -4.99 1.69
CA SER A 46 -2.16 -4.65 2.73
C SER A 46 -1.21 -5.80 3.11
N TRP A 47 -1.73 -6.97 3.46
CA TRP A 47 -0.92 -8.12 3.90
C TRP A 47 -0.02 -8.68 2.80
N GLY A 48 -0.52 -8.75 1.56
CA GLY A 48 0.27 -9.22 0.42
C GLY A 48 1.44 -8.28 0.14
N CYS A 49 1.15 -6.98 0.04
CA CYS A 49 2.17 -5.95 -0.19
C CYS A 49 3.17 -5.85 0.97
N ALA A 50 2.73 -6.01 2.23
CA ALA A 50 3.62 -6.02 3.38
C ALA A 50 4.58 -7.22 3.36
N ARG A 51 4.10 -8.42 3.02
CA ARG A 51 4.94 -9.62 2.88
C ARG A 51 5.97 -9.46 1.77
N GLU A 52 5.56 -8.97 0.60
CA GLU A 52 6.45 -8.76 -0.54
C GLU A 52 7.51 -7.68 -0.24
N ALA A 53 7.12 -6.58 0.41
CA ALA A 53 8.07 -5.56 0.86
C ALA A 53 9.08 -6.10 1.89
N ALA A 54 8.64 -6.94 2.83
CA ALA A 54 9.52 -7.57 3.81
C ALA A 54 10.54 -8.52 3.14
N ALA A 55 10.07 -9.33 2.19
CA ALA A 55 10.90 -10.23 1.39
C ALA A 55 12.01 -9.46 0.61
N LEU A 56 11.66 -8.32 0.01
CA LEU A 56 12.64 -7.43 -0.65
C LEU A 56 13.68 -6.86 0.31
N LEU A 57 13.32 -6.62 1.58
CA LEU A 57 14.24 -6.10 2.59
C LEU A 57 15.23 -7.16 3.07
N THR A 58 14.75 -8.40 3.29
CA THR A 58 15.55 -9.51 3.81
C THR A 58 16.30 -10.29 2.74
N GLY A 59 15.92 -10.14 1.46
CA GLY A 59 16.45 -10.94 0.36
C GLY A 59 15.87 -12.36 0.30
N GLU A 60 14.78 -12.60 1.02
CA GLU A 60 14.05 -13.87 0.97
C GLU A 60 13.13 -13.87 -0.26
N GLY A 61 13.09 -14.98 -1.00
CA GLY A 61 12.15 -15.14 -2.11
C GLY A 61 10.70 -15.23 -1.60
N PRO A 62 9.70 -14.92 -2.44
CA PRO A 62 8.31 -15.16 -2.05
C PRO A 62 8.09 -16.66 -1.77
N LEU A 63 7.33 -16.96 -0.71
CA LEU A 63 6.81 -18.32 -0.45
C LEU A 63 5.97 -18.82 -1.62
#